data_AF-A0A6B3H5T1-F1
#
_entry.id   AF-A0A6B3H5T1-F1
#
_cell.length_a   1.000
_cell.length_b   1.000
_cell.length_c   1.000
_cell.angle_alpha   90.00
_cell.angle_beta   90.00
_cell.angle_gamma   90.00
#
_symmetry.space_group_name_H-M   'P 1'
#
loop_
_entity.id
_entity.type
_entity.pdbx_description
1 polymer ?
#
loop_
_entity_poly.entity_id
_entity_poly.type
_entity_poly.pdbx_seq_one_letter_code
_entity_poly.pdbx_strand_id
1 'polypeptide(L)'
;MGLPEEGEALASWVDRLAADHMVPPGMIGQALGLQARTTIGAEFHPVFYGIVPTLITLAHIRQATGIRPAAVQAMHLSRYAGTALDLSGIDLADERSVNAINRQG
;
A
#
# COMPACT_ATOMS: atom_id res chain seq x y z
N MET A 1 -16.37 -8.60 6.75
CA MET A 1 -15.06 -8.10 6.30
C MET A 1 -15.26 -6.66 5.89
N GLY A 2 -14.61 -5.71 6.56
CA GLY A 2 -14.80 -4.27 6.31
C GLY A 2 -14.32 -3.89 4.91
N LEU A 3 -15.14 -3.14 4.17
CA LEU A 3 -14.73 -2.58 2.89
C LEU A 3 -13.68 -1.46 3.12
N PRO A 4 -12.78 -1.22 2.14
CA PRO A 4 -11.96 -0.03 2.13
C PRO A 4 -12.81 1.23 2.20
N GLU A 5 -12.41 2.18 3.04
CA GLU A 5 -13.04 3.49 3.07
C GLU A 5 -12.54 4.37 1.92
N GLU A 6 -13.34 5.38 1.53
CA GLU A 6 -12.91 6.33 0.51
C GLU A 6 -11.65 7.06 0.97
N GLY A 7 -10.65 7.13 0.09
CA GLY A 7 -9.40 7.80 0.41
C GLY A 7 -8.41 6.96 1.21
N GLU A 8 -8.80 5.80 1.75
CA GLU A 8 -7.96 4.97 2.62
C GLU A 8 -6.77 4.36 1.87
N ALA A 9 -5.61 4.33 2.53
CA ALA A 9 -4.42 3.67 2.02
C ALA A 9 -4.52 2.14 2.18
N LEU A 10 -3.91 1.39 1.25
CA LEU A 10 -3.89 -0.09 1.30
C LEU A 10 -3.34 -0.62 2.64
N ALA A 11 -2.33 0.07 3.20
CA ALA A 11 -1.77 -0.21 4.52
C ALA A 11 -2.80 -0.12 5.64
N SER A 12 -3.48 1.03 5.70
CA SER A 12 -4.47 1.35 6.72
C SER A 12 -5.60 0.32 6.72
N TRP A 13 -6.09 -0.06 5.54
CA TRP A 13 -7.14 -1.05 5.44
C TRP A 13 -6.71 -2.45 5.91
N VAL A 14 -5.48 -2.87 5.59
CA VAL A 14 -4.95 -4.16 6.06
C VAL A 14 -4.77 -4.18 7.57
N ASP A 15 -4.26 -3.11 8.17
CA ASP A 15 -4.11 -3.00 9.62
C ASP A 15 -5.48 -3.00 10.31
N ARG A 16 -6.48 -2.33 9.73
CA ARG A 16 -7.85 -2.34 10.21
C ARG A 16 -8.48 -3.73 10.13
N LEU A 17 -8.32 -4.44 9.01
CA LEU A 17 -8.76 -5.84 8.90
C LEU A 17 -8.06 -6.73 9.92
N ALA A 18 -6.77 -6.52 10.17
CA ALA A 18 -6.01 -7.29 11.14
C ALA A 18 -6.54 -7.07 12.56
N ALA A 19 -6.86 -5.81 12.91
CA ALA A 19 -7.49 -5.45 14.16
C ALA A 19 -8.89 -6.06 14.31
N ASP A 20 -9.74 -5.96 13.28
CA ASP A 20 -11.10 -6.54 13.26
C ASP A 20 -11.09 -8.07 13.50
N HIS A 21 -10.02 -8.74 13.04
CA HIS A 21 -9.85 -10.17 13.15
C HIS A 21 -8.92 -10.61 14.30
N MET A 22 -8.38 -9.67 15.09
CA MET A 22 -7.41 -9.91 16.17
C MET A 22 -6.20 -10.77 15.76
N VAL A 23 -5.67 -10.54 14.56
CA VAL A 23 -4.49 -11.24 14.03
C VAL A 23 -3.39 -10.26 13.68
N PRO A 24 -2.11 -10.70 13.60
CA PRO A 24 -1.04 -9.85 13.07
C PRO A 24 -1.31 -9.40 11.62
N PRO A 25 -1.00 -8.16 11.24
CA PRO A 25 -1.20 -7.65 9.86
C PRO A 25 -0.56 -8.51 8.77
N GLY A 26 0.57 -9.17 9.08
CA GLY A 26 1.22 -10.11 8.17
C GLY A 26 0.33 -11.29 7.75
N MET A 27 -0.56 -11.76 8.63
CA MET A 27 -1.50 -12.83 8.30
C MET A 27 -2.57 -12.38 7.32
N ILE A 28 -3.10 -11.16 7.48
CA ILE A 28 -4.04 -10.57 6.52
C ILE A 28 -3.32 -10.33 5.18
N GLY A 29 -2.12 -9.75 5.20
CA GLY A 29 -1.34 -9.53 3.98
C GLY A 29 -1.06 -10.81 3.20
N GLN A 30 -0.71 -11.89 3.89
CA GLN A 30 -0.54 -13.22 3.28
C GLN A 30 -1.85 -13.76 2.69
N ALA A 31 -2.96 -13.66 3.43
CA ALA A 31 -4.27 -14.13 2.97
C ALA A 31 -4.76 -13.36 1.72
N LEU A 32 -4.38 -12.08 1.60
CA LEU A 32 -4.65 -11.23 0.45
C LEU A 32 -3.69 -11.47 -0.73
N GLY A 33 -2.69 -12.35 -0.58
CA GLY A 33 -1.68 -12.61 -1.61
C GLY A 33 -0.73 -11.44 -1.85
N LEU A 34 -0.53 -10.58 -0.86
CA LEU A 34 0.51 -9.55 -0.90
C LEU A 34 1.87 -10.27 -0.87
N GLN A 35 2.69 -10.01 -1.91
CA GLN A 35 3.99 -10.65 -2.01
C GLN A 35 4.92 -10.14 -0.92
N ALA A 36 5.39 -11.05 -0.07
CA ALA A 36 6.21 -10.72 1.09
C ALA A 36 7.72 -10.89 0.88
N ARG A 37 8.22 -11.14 -0.34
CA ARG A 37 9.66 -11.37 -0.59
C ARG A 37 10.10 -11.05 -2.02
N THR A 38 11.33 -10.55 -2.14
CA THR A 38 12.11 -10.51 -3.39
C THR A 38 13.25 -11.55 -3.40
N THR A 39 13.52 -12.30 -2.31
CA THR A 39 14.62 -13.28 -2.25
C THR A 39 14.34 -14.45 -1.28
N ILE A 40 14.77 -15.67 -1.64
CA ILE A 40 14.65 -16.91 -0.86
C ILE A 40 15.72 -16.90 0.25
N GLY A 41 15.32 -16.81 1.54
CA GLY A 41 16.23 -16.99 2.69
C GLY A 41 16.07 -16.03 3.88
N ALA A 42 15.52 -14.82 3.70
CA ALA A 42 15.39 -13.84 4.80
C ALA A 42 14.10 -14.05 5.62
N GLU A 43 14.05 -13.82 6.92
CA GLU A 43 12.81 -13.80 7.71
C GLU A 43 11.72 -12.91 7.07
N PHE A 44 10.43 -13.19 7.32
CA PHE A 44 9.29 -12.52 6.67
C PHE A 44 9.38 -10.99 6.83
N HIS A 45 9.73 -10.30 5.74
CA HIS A 45 9.74 -8.85 5.64
C HIS A 45 8.64 -8.45 4.66
N PRO A 46 7.45 -8.04 5.16
CA PRO A 46 6.43 -7.47 4.29
C PRO A 46 7.07 -6.30 3.54
N VAL A 47 6.99 -6.32 2.22
CA VAL A 47 7.35 -5.14 1.44
C VAL A 47 6.21 -4.16 1.61
N PHE A 48 6.24 -3.44 2.74
CA PHE A 48 5.15 -2.56 3.14
C PHE A 48 5.04 -1.40 2.14
N TYR A 49 3.90 -1.39 1.45
CA TYR A 49 3.17 -0.21 0.98
C TYR A 49 4.00 0.90 0.32
N GLY A 50 4.50 0.59 -0.86
CA GLY A 50 4.99 1.58 -1.83
C GLY A 50 5.02 1.05 -3.27
N ILE A 51 4.66 -0.22 -3.48
CA ILE A 51 4.77 -0.90 -4.76
C ILE A 51 3.37 -1.09 -5.34
N VAL A 52 3.21 -0.75 -6.62
CA VAL A 52 2.01 -1.05 -7.40
C VAL A 52 1.79 -2.58 -7.39
N PRO A 53 0.65 -3.10 -6.90
CA PRO A 53 0.40 -4.53 -6.85
C PRO A 53 0.43 -5.10 -8.25
N THR A 54 1.10 -6.24 -8.39
CA THR A 54 1.10 -6.98 -9.64
C THR A 54 -0.32 -7.42 -9.99
N LEU A 55 -0.57 -7.74 -11.27
CA LEU A 55 -1.86 -8.30 -11.71
C LEU A 55 -2.24 -9.57 -10.93
N ILE A 56 -1.25 -10.38 -10.53
CA ILE A 56 -1.44 -11.60 -9.72
C ILE A 56 -1.94 -11.22 -8.32
N THR A 57 -1.32 -10.24 -7.68
CA THR A 57 -1.75 -9.74 -6.36
C THR A 57 -3.18 -9.19 -6.42
N LEU A 58 -3.51 -8.42 -7.45
CA LEU A 58 -4.86 -7.88 -7.64
C LEU A 58 -5.91 -9.00 -7.83
N ALA A 59 -5.56 -10.06 -8.55
CA ALA A 59 -6.43 -11.22 -8.73
C ALA A 59 -6.69 -11.95 -7.40
N HIS A 60 -5.65 -12.15 -6.59
CA HIS A 60 -5.80 -12.77 -5.26
C HIS A 60 -6.63 -11.91 -4.31
N ILE A 61 -6.43 -10.60 -4.24
CA ILE A 61 -7.25 -9.71 -3.42
C ILE A 61 -8.72 -9.82 -3.83
N ARG A 62 -9.01 -9.78 -5.13
CA ARG A 62 -10.37 -9.95 -5.64
C ARG A 62 -10.96 -11.31 -5.23
N GLN A 63 -10.19 -12.39 -5.34
CA GLN A 63 -10.65 -13.71 -4.97
C GLN A 63 -10.93 -13.83 -3.47
N ALA A 64 -10.05 -13.29 -2.63
CA ALA A 64 -10.15 -13.39 -1.18
C ALA A 64 -11.26 -12.51 -0.58
N THR A 65 -11.55 -11.35 -1.21
CA THR A 65 -12.40 -10.31 -0.60
C THR A 65 -13.59 -9.88 -1.45
N GLY A 66 -13.63 -10.24 -2.73
CA GLY A 66 -14.61 -9.74 -3.69
C GLY A 66 -14.37 -8.30 -4.18
N ILE A 67 -13.36 -7.60 -3.65
CA ILE A 67 -13.06 -6.21 -3.99
C ILE A 67 -12.48 -6.13 -5.41
N ARG A 68 -12.98 -5.16 -6.19
CA ARG A 68 -12.52 -4.97 -7.58
C ARG A 68 -11.09 -4.41 -7.62
N PRO A 69 -10.24 -4.84 -8.56
CA PRO A 69 -8.87 -4.32 -8.70
C PRO A 69 -8.77 -2.79 -8.77
N ALA A 70 -9.72 -2.13 -9.43
CA ALA A 70 -9.76 -0.66 -9.51
C ALA A 70 -9.92 0.03 -8.14
N ALA A 71 -10.68 -0.58 -7.22
CA ALA A 71 -10.82 -0.04 -5.87
C ALA A 71 -9.50 -0.18 -5.09
N VAL A 72 -8.81 -1.32 -5.24
CA VAL A 72 -7.47 -1.51 -4.64
C VAL A 72 -6.47 -0.49 -5.20
N GLN A 73 -6.47 -0.27 -6.52
CA GLN A 73 -5.60 0.73 -7.16
C GLN A 73 -5.90 2.15 -6.68
N ALA A 74 -7.16 2.49 -6.40
CA ALA A 74 -7.52 3.79 -5.85
C ALA A 74 -6.93 4.05 -4.45
N MET A 75 -6.51 3.01 -3.73
CA MET A 75 -5.87 3.13 -2.41
C MET A 75 -4.38 3.44 -2.49
N HIS A 76 -3.82 3.54 -3.70
CA HIS A 76 -2.40 3.82 -3.91
C HIS A 76 -2.12 5.32 -3.87
N LEU A 77 -1.05 5.70 -3.17
CA LEU A 77 -0.56 7.08 -3.12
C LEU A 77 -0.13 7.61 -4.49
N SER A 78 0.08 6.75 -5.49
CA SER A 78 0.36 7.16 -6.87
C SER A 78 -0.74 8.04 -7.47
N ARG A 79 -1.97 7.99 -6.96
CA ARG A 79 -3.04 8.94 -7.35
C ARG A 79 -2.72 10.40 -6.99
N TYR A 80 -1.80 10.61 -6.05
CA TYR A 80 -1.32 11.92 -5.63
C TYR A 80 0.03 12.30 -6.25
N ALA A 81 0.62 11.45 -7.11
CA ALA A 81 1.88 11.76 -7.77
C ALA A 81 1.77 13.07 -8.55
N GLY A 82 2.71 14.00 -8.31
CA GLY A 82 2.70 15.33 -8.92
C GLY A 82 1.68 16.32 -8.35
N THR A 83 0.94 15.96 -7.29
CA THR A 83 -0.12 16.82 -6.72
C THR A 83 0.12 17.26 -5.27
N ALA A 84 0.93 16.52 -4.50
CA ALA A 84 1.14 16.74 -3.06
C ALA A 84 2.62 16.95 -2.66
N LEU A 85 3.56 16.28 -3.32
CA LEU A 85 5.00 16.37 -3.05
C LEU A 85 5.78 16.42 -4.38
N ASP A 86 6.76 17.32 -4.48
CA ASP A 86 7.73 17.35 -5.56
C ASP A 86 8.98 16.59 -5.09
N LEU A 87 9.22 15.44 -5.70
CA LEU A 87 10.31 14.54 -5.34
C LEU A 87 11.53 14.70 -6.26
N SER A 88 11.47 15.61 -7.24
CA SER A 88 12.54 15.79 -8.24
C SER A 88 13.87 16.27 -7.64
N GLY A 89 13.83 16.84 -6.43
CA GLY A 89 15.00 17.33 -5.70
C GLY A 89 15.43 16.48 -4.49
N ILE A 90 14.91 15.25 -4.33
CA ILE A 90 15.28 14.41 -3.18
C ILE A 90 16.74 13.96 -3.29
N ASP A 91 17.52 14.32 -2.30
CA ASP A 91 18.82 13.72 -1.99
C ASP A 91 18.60 12.62 -0.94
N LEU A 92 18.93 11.38 -1.31
CA LEU A 92 18.80 10.21 -0.42
C LEU A 92 19.77 10.23 0.76
N ALA A 93 20.78 11.11 0.74
CA ALA A 93 21.72 11.32 1.84
C ALA A 93 21.33 12.49 2.77
N ASP A 94 20.32 13.29 2.43
CA ASP A 94 19.85 14.43 3.23
C ASP A 94 18.31 14.47 3.32
N GLU A 95 17.79 14.06 4.48
CA GLU A 95 16.35 14.01 4.78
C GLU A 95 15.64 15.37 4.69
N ARG A 96 16.38 16.49 4.69
CA ARG A 96 15.81 17.85 4.57
C ARG A 96 15.59 18.30 3.13
N SER A 97 15.97 17.49 2.14
CA SER A 97 15.85 17.80 0.71
C SER A 97 14.41 17.74 0.17
N VAL A 98 13.45 17.25 0.96
CA VAL A 98 12.04 17.16 0.56
C VAL A 98 11.38 18.55 0.60
N ASN A 99 11.00 19.09 -0.56
CA ASN A 99 10.26 20.35 -0.66
C ASN A 99 8.74 20.10 -0.74
N ALA A 100 7.96 20.81 0.08
CA ALA A 100 6.52 20.80 -0.05
C ALA A 100 6.08 21.55 -1.32
N ILE A 101 5.11 21.01 -2.07
CA ILE A 101 4.48 21.78 -3.15
C ILE A 101 3.62 22.86 -2.49
N ASN A 102 4.01 24.12 -2.62
CA ASN A 102 3.15 25.25 -2.28
C ASN A 102 1.90 25.19 -3.19
N ARG A 103 0.78 24.67 -2.68
CA ARG A 103 -0.52 24.88 -3.32
C ARG A 103 -0.89 26.34 -3.13
N GLN A 104 -0.59 27.17 -4.11
CA GLN A 104 -1.37 28.39 -4.29
C GLN A 104 -2.70 27.97 -4.90
N GLY A 105 -3.74 27.99 -4.08
CA GLY A 105 -5.14 27.73 -4.41
C GLY A 105 -6.00 28.06 -3.22
#